data_AF-A0A7C0ZYU0-F1
#
_entry.id   AF-A0A7C0ZYU0-F1
#
_cell.length_a   1.000
_cell.length_b   1.000
_cell.length_c   1.000
_cell.angle_alpha   90.00
_cell.angle_beta   90.00
_cell.angle_gamma   90.00
#
_symmetry.space_group_name_H-M   'P 1'
#
loop_
_entity.id
_entity.type
_entity.pdbx_description
1 polymer ?
#
loop_
_entity_poly.entity_id
_entity_poly.type
_entity_poly.pdbx_seq_one_letter_code
_entity_poly.pdbx_strand_id
1 'polypeptide(L)'
;MAKKKTLNTKVSIGRLKLKNPVMTAAGTFGYGEEYSKFLNLNNLGAIVVKGLSLLPKQGNPPTRIVETPAGMLNAIGLQNIGIENFIKEKLPFLRQFNTPVIVNFFGDSIKEYAKAAERLSRVSGIQALEMNISCPNRQAGWSIFGTDPKVTSKVVKTVRNATDRTLIVKLSPNVTDISLMARVAEDAGADAVSLINTITGMAIDIRTRKPKLANITGGLSGPAVRPVAVRMVWECSKAVNIPIIGMGGIISAEDALEF
;
A
#
# COMPACT_ATOMS: atom_id res chain seq x y z
N MET A 1 -11.36 14.88 -41.41
CA MET A 1 -11.28 14.98 -39.94
C MET A 1 -10.53 13.76 -39.42
N ALA A 2 -9.32 13.94 -38.89
CA ALA A 2 -8.58 12.83 -38.29
C ALA A 2 -9.38 12.28 -37.10
N LYS A 3 -9.70 10.98 -37.11
CA LYS A 3 -10.28 10.31 -35.93
C LYS A 3 -9.37 10.62 -34.74
N LYS A 4 -9.87 11.37 -33.76
CA LYS A 4 -9.19 11.61 -32.49
C LYS A 4 -8.87 10.22 -31.92
N LYS A 5 -7.60 9.80 -31.98
CA LYS A 5 -7.18 8.50 -31.42
C LYS A 5 -7.53 8.53 -29.95
N THR A 6 -8.54 7.77 -29.55
CA THR A 6 -8.88 7.64 -28.14
C THR A 6 -7.76 6.84 -27.47
N LEU A 7 -6.97 7.51 -26.64
CA LEU A 7 -5.88 6.88 -25.89
C LEU A 7 -6.48 5.79 -24.98
N ASN A 8 -6.01 4.55 -25.12
CA ASN A 8 -6.46 3.44 -24.28
C ASN A 8 -5.51 3.26 -23.10
N THR A 9 -5.92 3.72 -21.92
CA THR A 9 -5.15 3.59 -20.67
C THR A 9 -5.61 2.41 -19.81
N LYS A 10 -6.48 1.53 -20.30
CA LYS A 10 -7.01 0.42 -19.51
C LYS A 10 -5.90 -0.57 -19.16
N VAL A 11 -5.87 -1.03 -17.91
CA VAL A 11 -4.88 -2.00 -17.40
C VAL A 11 -5.56 -3.10 -16.58
N SER A 12 -4.85 -4.21 -16.37
CA SER A 12 -5.33 -5.34 -15.58
C SER A 12 -4.34 -5.69 -14.47
N ILE A 13 -4.84 -5.95 -13.26
CA ILE A 13 -4.06 -6.38 -12.10
C ILE A 13 -4.70 -7.67 -11.59
N GLY A 14 -4.08 -8.82 -11.87
CA GLY A 14 -4.73 -10.11 -11.69
C GLY A 14 -6.08 -10.15 -12.43
N ARG A 15 -7.19 -10.31 -11.69
CA ARG A 15 -8.55 -10.34 -12.25
C ARG A 15 -9.21 -8.95 -12.32
N LEU A 16 -8.56 -7.93 -11.76
CA LEU A 16 -9.10 -6.58 -11.67
C LEU A 16 -8.84 -5.80 -12.96
N LYS A 17 -9.89 -5.38 -13.64
CA LYS A 17 -9.82 -4.49 -14.82
C LYS A 17 -10.01 -3.04 -14.39
N LEU A 18 -9.04 -2.18 -14.72
CA LEU A 18 -9.06 -0.76 -14.39
C LEU A 18 -9.21 0.09 -15.65
N LYS A 19 -9.93 1.21 -15.54
CA LYS A 19 -10.12 2.15 -16.66
C LYS A 19 -8.87 2.97 -16.98
N ASN A 20 -7.99 3.14 -16.00
CA ASN A 20 -6.69 3.80 -16.10
C ASN A 20 -5.76 3.29 -14.98
N PRO A 21 -4.43 3.51 -15.04
CA PRO A 21 -3.49 3.00 -14.04
C PRO A 21 -3.40 3.87 -12.77
N VAL A 22 -4.08 5.02 -12.72
CA VAL A 22 -3.94 5.98 -11.62
C VAL A 22 -4.81 5.55 -10.45
N MET A 23 -4.18 5.30 -9.30
CA MET A 23 -4.87 4.97 -8.05
C MET A 23 -4.21 5.63 -6.85
N THR A 24 -4.94 5.68 -5.74
CA THR A 24 -4.44 6.27 -4.50
C THR A 24 -3.44 5.33 -3.82
N ALA A 25 -2.46 5.87 -3.10
CA ALA A 25 -1.61 5.08 -2.23
C ALA A 25 -2.29 4.89 -0.85
N ALA A 26 -2.25 3.67 -0.31
CA ALA A 26 -2.79 3.39 1.01
C ALA A 26 -2.23 4.35 2.06
N GLY A 27 -3.11 5.01 2.82
CA GLY A 27 -2.75 5.94 3.90
C GLY A 27 -2.64 7.41 3.52
N THR A 28 -2.66 7.77 2.23
CA THR A 28 -2.61 9.18 1.77
C THR A 28 -4.00 9.75 1.43
N PHE A 29 -4.99 8.88 1.29
CA PHE A 29 -6.33 9.24 0.79
C PHE A 29 -7.48 8.89 1.75
N GLY A 30 -7.15 8.63 3.02
CA GLY A 30 -8.14 8.26 4.04
C GLY A 30 -8.99 7.06 3.60
N TYR A 31 -10.31 7.26 3.61
CA TYR A 31 -11.29 6.33 3.01
C TYR A 31 -12.02 6.96 1.82
N GLY A 32 -11.44 8.02 1.21
CA GLY A 32 -11.91 8.69 0.00
C GLY A 32 -12.86 9.88 0.20
N GLU A 33 -13.60 9.92 1.31
CA GLU A 33 -14.65 10.91 1.57
C GLU A 33 -14.11 12.35 1.58
N GLU A 34 -12.97 12.59 2.23
CA GLU A 34 -12.39 13.92 2.38
C GLU A 34 -12.01 14.54 1.03
N TYR A 35 -11.57 13.71 0.09
CA TYR A 35 -11.11 14.12 -1.23
C TYR A 35 -12.22 14.21 -2.28
N SER A 36 -13.39 13.61 -2.01
CA SER A 36 -14.54 13.68 -2.93
C SER A 36 -15.05 15.11 -3.18
N LYS A 37 -14.71 16.04 -2.28
CA LYS A 37 -14.99 17.48 -2.41
C LYS A 37 -14.09 18.19 -3.42
N PHE A 38 -12.94 17.60 -3.76
CA PHE A 38 -11.91 18.20 -4.62
C PHE A 38 -11.76 17.49 -5.96
N LEU A 39 -12.10 16.20 -6.04
CA LEU A 39 -12.08 15.44 -7.29
C LEU A 39 -13.24 14.45 -7.40
N ASN A 40 -13.65 14.20 -8.65
CA ASN A 40 -14.59 13.13 -8.96
C ASN A 40 -13.88 11.76 -8.81
N LEU A 41 -14.26 11.00 -7.79
CA LEU A 41 -13.68 9.68 -7.52
C LEU A 41 -13.90 8.68 -8.68
N ASN A 42 -14.90 8.89 -9.53
CA ASN A 42 -15.12 8.11 -10.76
C ASN A 42 -14.07 8.38 -11.85
N ASN A 43 -13.09 9.26 -11.64
CA ASN A 43 -11.96 9.43 -12.57
C ASN A 43 -10.78 8.52 -12.23
N LEU A 44 -10.66 8.05 -10.99
CA LEU A 44 -9.56 7.18 -10.55
C LEU A 44 -9.73 5.76 -11.10
N GLY A 45 -8.61 5.12 -11.47
CA GLY A 45 -8.55 3.72 -11.85
C GLY A 45 -9.00 2.81 -10.70
N ALA A 46 -8.51 3.06 -9.49
CA ALA A 46 -8.94 2.41 -8.25
C ALA A 46 -8.74 3.35 -7.05
N ILE A 47 -9.40 3.04 -5.93
CA ILE A 47 -9.16 3.67 -4.62
C ILE A 47 -8.56 2.61 -3.71
N VAL A 48 -7.30 2.80 -3.32
CA VAL A 48 -6.69 2.03 -2.23
C VAL A 48 -6.93 2.79 -0.93
N VAL A 49 -7.73 2.20 -0.05
CA VAL A 49 -8.06 2.83 1.25
C VAL A 49 -6.92 2.66 2.25
N LYS A 50 -6.99 3.43 3.33
CA LYS A 50 -6.09 3.30 4.47
C LYS A 50 -6.03 1.87 5.03
N GLY A 51 -4.84 1.46 5.46
CA GLY A 51 -4.60 0.14 6.03
C GLY A 51 -5.48 -0.17 7.23
N LEU A 52 -6.21 -1.28 7.17
CA LEU A 52 -7.10 -1.75 8.21
C LEU A 52 -6.47 -2.92 8.99
N SER A 53 -6.71 -2.94 10.31
CA SER A 53 -6.52 -4.11 11.15
C SER A 53 -7.87 -4.69 11.57
N LEU A 54 -7.88 -5.91 12.13
CA LEU A 54 -9.09 -6.52 12.67
C LEU A 54 -9.82 -5.60 13.66
N LEU A 55 -9.06 -5.03 14.59
CA LEU A 55 -9.55 -4.09 15.60
C LEU A 55 -9.05 -2.67 15.30
N PRO A 56 -9.77 -1.62 15.78
CA PRO A 56 -9.31 -0.24 15.66
C PRO A 56 -7.93 -0.03 16.31
N LYS A 57 -7.14 0.90 15.75
CA LYS A 57 -5.85 1.33 16.32
C LYS A 57 -5.80 2.84 16.46
N GLN A 58 -5.29 3.32 17.59
CA GLN A 58 -5.10 4.75 17.87
C GLN A 58 -3.92 5.38 17.12
N GLY A 59 -2.90 4.58 16.79
CA GLY A 59 -1.65 5.05 16.21
C GLY A 59 -0.64 5.55 17.25
N ASN A 60 0.47 6.10 16.77
CA ASN A 60 1.56 6.61 17.62
C ASN A 60 1.18 7.96 18.27
N PRO A 61 1.85 8.44 19.32
CA PRO A 61 1.64 9.82 19.79
C PRO A 61 2.11 10.87 18.74
N PRO A 62 1.54 12.10 18.74
CA PRO A 62 2.14 13.23 18.02
C PRO A 62 3.51 13.62 18.63
N THR A 63 4.46 14.18 17.89
CA THR A 63 4.44 14.58 16.47
C THR A 63 4.65 13.39 15.53
N ARG A 64 3.74 13.23 14.55
CA ARG A 64 3.73 12.08 13.61
C ARG A 64 4.25 12.38 12.21
N ILE A 65 4.42 13.65 11.84
CA ILE A 65 4.81 14.07 10.49
C ILE A 65 5.88 15.15 10.61
N VAL A 66 6.90 15.07 9.75
CA VAL A 66 7.98 16.05 9.65
C VAL A 66 8.34 16.20 8.17
N GLU A 67 8.48 17.43 7.69
CA GLU A 67 8.95 17.71 6.33
C GLU A 67 10.45 17.38 6.18
N THR A 68 10.84 16.91 5.00
CA THR A 68 12.24 16.71 4.59
C THR A 68 12.47 17.34 3.22
N PRO A 69 13.73 17.56 2.81
CA PRO A 69 14.01 17.97 1.44
C PRO A 69 13.32 17.04 0.43
N ALA A 70 12.49 17.62 -0.45
CA ALA A 70 11.71 16.91 -1.46
C ALA A 70 10.87 15.73 -0.93
N GLY A 71 10.39 15.79 0.32
CA GLY A 71 9.62 14.70 0.89
C GLY A 71 9.10 14.95 2.30
N MET A 72 8.68 13.88 2.96
CA MET A 72 8.25 13.93 4.35
C MET A 72 8.50 12.61 5.05
N LEU A 73 8.74 12.67 6.36
CA LEU A 73 8.69 11.53 7.26
C LEU A 73 7.30 11.42 7.88
N ASN A 74 6.80 10.20 7.99
CA ASN A 74 5.58 9.90 8.74
C ASN A 74 5.77 8.73 9.71
N ALA A 75 5.17 8.83 10.89
CA ALA A 75 5.13 7.79 11.91
C ALA A 75 3.71 7.68 12.49
N ILE A 76 2.72 7.50 11.62
CA ILE A 76 1.30 7.48 12.01
C ILE A 76 0.97 6.34 13.00
N GLY A 77 1.68 5.21 12.91
CA GLY A 77 1.44 4.04 13.76
C GLY A 77 0.21 3.24 13.35
N LEU A 78 -0.16 3.28 12.07
CA LEU A 78 -1.27 2.51 11.50
C LEU A 78 -2.63 2.78 12.17
N GLN A 79 -2.85 4.03 12.64
CA GLN A 79 -4.15 4.46 13.16
C GLN A 79 -5.25 4.09 12.16
N ASN A 80 -6.30 3.40 12.57
CA ASN A 80 -7.40 3.01 11.70
C ASN A 80 -8.66 2.67 12.51
N ILE A 81 -9.81 2.59 11.83
CA ILE A 81 -11.11 2.39 12.48
C ILE A 81 -11.46 0.91 12.67
N GLY A 82 -10.62 -0.02 12.23
CA GLY A 82 -10.91 -1.45 12.21
C GLY A 82 -11.79 -1.86 11.04
N ILE A 83 -11.76 -3.15 10.70
CA ILE A 83 -12.49 -3.72 9.55
C ILE A 83 -14.01 -3.54 9.69
N GLU A 84 -14.58 -3.79 10.86
CA GLU A 84 -16.04 -3.72 11.04
C GLU A 84 -16.58 -2.30 10.86
N ASN A 85 -15.93 -1.29 11.46
CA ASN A 85 -16.37 0.09 11.30
C ASN A 85 -16.17 0.57 9.86
N PHE A 86 -15.10 0.14 9.17
CA PHE A 86 -14.93 0.43 7.75
C PHE A 86 -16.11 -0.09 6.91
N ILE A 87 -16.49 -1.36 7.13
CA ILE A 87 -17.59 -1.99 6.39
C ILE A 87 -18.92 -1.28 6.67
N LYS A 88 -19.16 -0.90 7.93
CA LYS A 88 -20.41 -0.27 8.36
C LYS A 88 -20.51 1.20 7.95
N GLU A 89 -19.42 1.96 8.08
CA GLU A 89 -19.46 3.43 8.04
C GLU A 89 -18.86 4.03 6.78
N LYS A 90 -17.84 3.39 6.18
CA LYS A 90 -17.07 3.97 5.05
C LYS A 90 -17.33 3.30 3.72
N LEU A 91 -17.49 1.98 3.71
CA LEU A 91 -17.76 1.24 2.48
C LEU A 91 -19.09 1.63 1.79
N PRO A 92 -20.20 1.95 2.50
CA PRO A 92 -21.43 2.39 1.85
C PRO A 92 -21.26 3.64 0.99
N PHE A 93 -20.45 4.60 1.45
CA PHE A 93 -20.08 5.79 0.68
C PHE A 93 -19.31 5.41 -0.60
N LEU A 94 -18.27 4.58 -0.47
CA LEU A 94 -17.44 4.17 -1.61
C LEU A 94 -18.23 3.40 -2.67
N ARG A 95 -19.26 2.64 -2.28
CA ARG A 95 -20.14 1.90 -3.21
C ARG A 95 -21.00 2.79 -4.10
N GLN A 96 -21.10 4.08 -3.82
CA GLN A 96 -21.80 5.04 -4.68
C GLN A 96 -21.02 5.35 -5.98
N PHE A 97 -19.75 4.94 -6.05
CA PHE A 97 -18.86 5.19 -7.18
C PHE A 97 -18.64 3.92 -8.01
N ASN A 98 -18.36 4.09 -9.30
CA ASN A 98 -18.00 2.99 -10.20
C ASN A 98 -16.50 2.61 -10.14
N THR A 99 -15.75 3.26 -9.26
CA THR A 99 -14.32 3.04 -9.08
C THR A 99 -14.07 1.84 -8.16
N PRO A 100 -13.29 0.83 -8.58
CA PRO A 100 -12.90 -0.28 -7.74
C PRO A 100 -12.23 0.14 -6.43
N VAL A 101 -12.63 -0.50 -5.34
CA VAL A 101 -12.04 -0.35 -4.00
C VAL A 101 -11.07 -1.48 -3.74
N ILE A 102 -9.84 -1.11 -3.41
CA ILE A 102 -8.78 -2.01 -2.96
C ILE A 102 -8.60 -1.76 -1.46
N VAL A 103 -8.75 -2.81 -0.65
CA VAL A 103 -8.58 -2.68 0.80
C VAL A 103 -7.17 -3.03 1.20
N ASN A 104 -6.40 -2.01 1.61
CA ASN A 104 -5.14 -2.23 2.30
C ASN A 104 -5.41 -2.79 3.70
N PHE A 105 -4.67 -3.83 4.11
CA PHE A 105 -4.82 -4.41 5.44
C PHE A 105 -3.49 -4.94 5.99
N PHE A 106 -3.45 -5.12 7.30
CA PHE A 106 -2.32 -5.69 8.02
C PHE A 106 -2.77 -6.46 9.27
N GLY A 107 -1.86 -7.24 9.85
CA GLY A 107 -2.07 -7.96 11.10
C GLY A 107 -0.80 -8.02 11.95
N ASP A 108 -0.97 -8.23 13.25
CA ASP A 108 0.14 -8.42 14.19
C ASP A 108 0.56 -9.90 14.28
N SER A 109 -0.09 -10.80 13.52
CA SER A 109 0.34 -12.20 13.37
C SER A 109 -0.19 -12.77 12.05
N ILE A 110 0.41 -13.88 11.58
CA ILE A 110 -0.08 -14.61 10.40
C ILE A 110 -1.57 -14.97 10.54
N LYS A 111 -2.00 -15.35 11.74
CA LYS A 111 -3.40 -15.67 12.05
C LYS A 111 -4.30 -14.45 11.87
N GLU A 112 -3.84 -13.27 12.29
CA GLU A 112 -4.60 -12.04 12.09
C GLU A 112 -4.68 -11.62 10.62
N TYR A 113 -3.59 -11.74 9.86
CA TYR A 113 -3.61 -11.53 8.41
C TYR A 113 -4.64 -12.42 7.73
N ALA A 114 -4.65 -13.72 8.04
CA ALA A 114 -5.59 -14.67 7.46
C ALA A 114 -7.05 -14.33 7.80
N LYS A 115 -7.34 -14.03 9.08
CA LYS A 115 -8.68 -13.64 9.53
C LYS A 115 -9.16 -12.33 8.87
N ALA A 116 -8.27 -11.34 8.74
CA ALA A 116 -8.60 -10.09 8.08
C ALA A 116 -8.95 -10.32 6.60
N ALA A 117 -8.14 -11.11 5.89
CA ALA A 117 -8.38 -11.45 4.50
C ALA A 117 -9.70 -12.23 4.32
N GLU A 118 -9.97 -13.24 5.15
CA GLU A 118 -11.21 -14.00 5.13
C GLU A 118 -12.43 -13.08 5.35
N ARG A 119 -12.36 -12.22 6.37
CA ARG A 119 -13.46 -11.31 6.72
C ARG A 119 -13.75 -10.32 5.61
N LEU A 120 -12.72 -9.73 5.00
CA LEU A 120 -12.86 -8.76 3.90
C LEU A 120 -13.34 -9.42 2.61
N SER A 121 -12.95 -10.67 2.35
CA SER A 121 -13.32 -11.40 1.13
C SER A 121 -14.82 -11.64 1.01
N ARG A 122 -15.50 -11.82 2.15
CA ARG A 122 -16.95 -12.03 2.25
C ARG A 122 -17.78 -10.76 2.05
N VAL A 123 -17.15 -9.60 1.89
CA VAL A 123 -17.85 -8.31 1.77
C VAL A 123 -17.98 -7.92 0.29
N SER A 124 -19.19 -7.61 -0.15
CA SER A 124 -19.44 -7.07 -1.48
C SER A 124 -18.87 -5.65 -1.64
N GLY A 125 -18.53 -5.24 -2.86
CA GLY A 125 -17.97 -3.90 -3.13
C GLY A 125 -16.51 -3.73 -2.73
N ILE A 126 -15.80 -4.80 -2.36
CA ILE A 126 -14.33 -4.86 -2.30
C ILE A 126 -13.84 -5.68 -3.48
N GLN A 127 -12.99 -5.11 -4.34
CA GLN A 127 -12.54 -5.75 -5.58
C GLN A 127 -11.20 -6.45 -5.43
N ALA A 128 -10.30 -5.94 -4.59
CA ALA A 128 -9.01 -6.55 -4.31
C ALA A 128 -8.55 -6.27 -2.87
N LEU A 129 -7.59 -7.05 -2.41
CA LEU A 129 -6.94 -6.87 -1.12
C LEU A 129 -5.47 -6.52 -1.33
N GLU A 130 -4.98 -5.46 -0.69
CA GLU A 130 -3.56 -5.11 -0.66
C GLU A 130 -2.99 -5.45 0.73
N MET A 131 -2.23 -6.54 0.80
CA MET A 131 -1.60 -7.00 2.04
C MET A 131 -0.33 -6.20 2.31
N ASN A 132 -0.35 -5.36 3.35
CA ASN A 132 0.81 -4.59 3.77
C ASN A 132 1.69 -5.41 4.72
N ILE A 133 2.80 -5.94 4.20
CA ILE A 133 3.78 -6.72 5.00
C ILE A 133 4.92 -5.85 5.55
N SER A 134 4.89 -4.54 5.32
CA SER A 134 5.91 -3.62 5.84
C SER A 134 5.66 -3.21 7.30
N CYS A 135 4.57 -3.69 7.92
CA CYS A 135 4.19 -3.32 9.28
C CYS A 135 5.10 -4.00 10.33
N PRO A 136 5.75 -3.24 11.21
CA PRO A 136 6.60 -3.81 12.24
C PRO A 136 5.75 -4.49 13.31
N ASN A 137 5.85 -5.82 13.39
CA ASN A 137 5.27 -6.59 14.48
C ASN A 137 6.10 -6.39 15.75
N ARG A 138 5.52 -5.80 16.80
CA ARG A 138 6.23 -5.47 18.05
C ARG A 138 6.63 -6.69 18.87
N GLN A 139 6.08 -7.87 18.62
CA GLN A 139 6.31 -9.05 19.48
C GLN A 139 7.48 -9.95 19.06
N ALA A 140 8.22 -9.66 17.97
CA ALA A 140 9.32 -10.53 17.53
C ALA A 140 10.40 -9.82 16.70
N GLY A 141 10.99 -8.71 17.17
CA GLY A 141 12.15 -8.15 16.46
C GLY A 141 11.83 -7.57 15.07
N TRP A 142 11.17 -6.42 15.08
CA TRP A 142 11.26 -5.30 14.14
C TRP A 142 10.99 -5.40 12.62
N SER A 143 10.99 -6.54 11.90
CA SER A 143 10.68 -6.47 10.45
C SER A 143 10.32 -7.76 9.71
N ILE A 144 10.11 -8.87 10.41
CA ILE A 144 10.26 -10.19 9.79
C ILE A 144 9.31 -10.45 8.59
N PHE A 145 8.06 -9.96 8.60
CA PHE A 145 7.11 -10.26 7.51
C PHE A 145 7.51 -9.73 6.14
N GLY A 146 8.18 -8.58 6.09
CA GLY A 146 8.55 -7.89 4.85
C GLY A 146 10.03 -7.97 4.52
N THR A 147 10.85 -8.57 5.37
CA THR A 147 12.32 -8.64 5.21
C THR A 147 12.89 -10.05 5.31
N ASP A 148 12.14 -11.03 5.81
CA ASP A 148 12.54 -12.44 5.82
C ASP A 148 11.75 -13.21 4.75
N PRO A 149 12.43 -13.73 3.71
CA PRO A 149 11.79 -14.51 2.64
C PRO A 149 10.92 -15.67 3.12
N LYS A 150 11.34 -16.42 4.15
CA LYS A 150 10.59 -17.57 4.65
C LYS A 150 9.30 -17.13 5.32
N VAL A 151 9.36 -16.04 6.08
CA VAL A 151 8.18 -15.51 6.76
C VAL A 151 7.23 -14.82 5.79
N THR A 152 7.75 -14.07 4.80
CA THR A 152 6.95 -13.54 3.68
C THR A 152 6.21 -14.66 2.96
N SER A 153 6.92 -15.72 2.53
CA SER A 153 6.30 -16.87 1.87
C SER A 153 5.18 -17.47 2.72
N LYS A 154 5.44 -17.70 4.01
CA LYS A 154 4.46 -18.29 4.93
C LYS A 154 3.22 -17.42 5.09
N VAL A 155 3.36 -16.12 5.29
CA VAL A 155 2.21 -15.21 5.49
C VAL A 155 1.41 -15.04 4.20
N VAL A 156 2.07 -14.88 3.05
CA VAL A 156 1.40 -14.76 1.74
C VAL A 156 0.62 -16.03 1.42
N LYS A 157 1.24 -17.20 1.55
CA LYS A 157 0.56 -18.49 1.32
C LYS A 157 -0.64 -18.70 2.24
N THR A 158 -0.51 -18.31 3.51
CA THR A 158 -1.61 -18.43 4.47
C THR A 158 -2.77 -17.50 4.11
N VAL A 159 -2.48 -16.26 3.72
CA VAL A 159 -3.50 -15.30 3.29
C VAL A 159 -4.14 -15.71 1.97
N ARG A 160 -3.34 -16.22 1.02
CA ARG A 160 -3.84 -16.74 -0.25
C ARG A 160 -4.91 -17.81 -0.03
N ASN A 161 -4.70 -18.72 0.91
CA ASN A 161 -5.68 -19.76 1.26
C ASN A 161 -6.94 -19.22 1.94
N ALA A 162 -6.94 -17.98 2.42
CA ALA A 162 -8.06 -17.35 3.12
C ALA A 162 -8.90 -16.42 2.20
N THR A 163 -8.51 -16.24 0.94
CA THR A 163 -9.19 -15.34 0.01
C THR A 163 -9.11 -15.85 -1.43
N ASP A 164 -10.15 -15.61 -2.22
CA ASP A 164 -10.13 -15.79 -3.68
C ASP A 164 -10.10 -14.45 -4.44
N ARG A 165 -10.01 -13.33 -3.71
CA ARG A 165 -9.90 -11.97 -4.29
C ARG A 165 -8.52 -11.79 -4.93
N THR A 166 -8.38 -10.79 -5.80
CA THR A 166 -7.04 -10.39 -6.26
C THR A 166 -6.23 -9.97 -5.03
N LEU A 167 -5.12 -10.66 -4.78
CA LEU A 167 -4.21 -10.43 -3.65
C LEU A 167 -2.97 -9.71 -4.14
N ILE A 168 -2.85 -8.44 -3.74
CA ILE A 168 -1.69 -7.59 -4.00
C ILE A 168 -0.81 -7.61 -2.76
N VAL A 169 0.48 -7.95 -2.88
CA VAL A 169 1.42 -7.90 -1.76
C VAL A 169 2.25 -6.62 -1.82
N LYS A 170 2.13 -5.76 -0.80
CA LYS A 170 2.84 -4.48 -0.75
C LYS A 170 4.22 -4.64 -0.11
N LEU A 171 5.27 -4.50 -0.92
CA LEU A 171 6.64 -4.78 -0.53
C LEU A 171 7.32 -3.59 0.16
N SER A 172 8.17 -3.91 1.14
CA SER A 172 9.03 -2.94 1.82
C SER A 172 10.28 -2.67 0.98
N PRO A 173 10.71 -1.41 0.82
CA PRO A 173 12.01 -1.11 0.22
C PRO A 173 13.20 -1.37 1.17
N ASN A 174 12.94 -1.63 2.46
CA ASN A 174 13.98 -1.74 3.48
C ASN A 174 14.56 -3.17 3.52
N VAL A 175 15.03 -3.65 2.36
CA VAL A 175 15.58 -5.00 2.15
C VAL A 175 16.83 -4.94 1.28
N THR A 176 17.67 -5.96 1.37
CA THR A 176 18.88 -6.07 0.54
C THR A 176 18.56 -6.38 -0.92
N ASP A 177 17.59 -7.28 -1.16
CA ASP A 177 17.20 -7.73 -2.51
C ASP A 177 15.68 -7.70 -2.65
N ILE A 178 15.17 -6.70 -3.38
CA ILE A 178 13.72 -6.54 -3.62
C ILE A 178 13.18 -7.56 -4.63
N SER A 179 14.00 -7.97 -5.61
CA SER A 179 13.66 -8.99 -6.60
C SER A 179 13.40 -10.33 -5.92
N LEU A 180 14.19 -10.69 -4.91
CA LEU A 180 13.96 -11.88 -4.09
C LEU A 180 12.61 -11.81 -3.37
N MET A 181 12.31 -10.69 -2.73
CA MET A 181 11.04 -10.54 -2.01
C MET A 181 9.83 -10.60 -2.95
N ALA A 182 9.95 -10.04 -4.16
CA ALA A 182 8.91 -10.12 -5.17
C ALA A 182 8.67 -11.56 -5.66
N ARG A 183 9.73 -12.30 -6.00
CA ARG A 183 9.65 -13.73 -6.37
C ARG A 183 8.99 -14.56 -5.27
N VAL A 184 9.42 -14.35 -4.03
CA VAL A 184 8.86 -15.04 -2.86
C VAL A 184 7.35 -14.77 -2.71
N ALA A 185 6.90 -13.54 -2.97
CA ALA A 185 5.48 -13.20 -2.93
C ALA A 185 4.72 -13.88 -4.09
N GLU A 186 5.26 -13.87 -5.30
CA GLU A 186 4.70 -14.55 -6.48
C GLU A 186 4.57 -16.06 -6.24
N ASP A 187 5.67 -16.73 -5.86
CA ASP A 187 5.71 -18.17 -5.57
C ASP A 187 4.74 -18.59 -4.47
N ALA A 188 4.44 -17.69 -3.53
CA ALA A 188 3.49 -17.92 -2.45
C ALA A 188 2.03 -17.64 -2.83
N GLY A 189 1.76 -17.14 -4.05
CA GLY A 189 0.43 -16.98 -4.62
C GLY A 189 -0.09 -15.54 -4.70
N ALA A 190 0.78 -14.53 -4.63
CA ALA A 190 0.37 -13.15 -4.93
C ALA A 190 -0.11 -13.05 -6.40
N ASP A 191 -1.21 -12.33 -6.64
CA ASP A 191 -1.68 -12.04 -8.01
C ASP A 191 -0.98 -10.81 -8.60
N ALA A 192 -0.40 -9.97 -7.74
CA ALA A 192 0.38 -8.79 -8.08
C ALA A 192 1.22 -8.35 -6.87
N VAL A 193 2.23 -7.52 -7.12
CA VAL A 193 2.96 -6.81 -6.06
C VAL A 193 2.77 -5.30 -6.20
N SER A 194 2.78 -4.57 -5.09
CA SER A 194 2.85 -3.12 -5.10
C SER A 194 4.09 -2.63 -4.37
N LEU A 195 4.80 -1.67 -4.94
CA LEU A 195 6.03 -1.14 -4.36
C LEU A 195 6.37 0.26 -4.88
N ILE A 196 6.99 1.12 -4.07
CA ILE A 196 7.52 0.83 -2.73
C ILE A 196 6.63 1.35 -1.61
N ASN A 197 6.69 0.69 -0.45
CA ASN A 197 6.35 1.35 0.80
C ASN A 197 7.42 2.41 1.16
N THR A 198 7.30 3.07 2.30
CA THR A 198 8.25 4.12 2.69
C THR A 198 9.63 3.59 3.09
N ILE A 199 10.68 4.37 2.83
CA ILE A 199 12.06 4.11 3.27
C ILE A 199 12.24 4.61 4.71
N THR A 200 12.97 3.90 5.56
CA THR A 200 13.17 4.35 6.94
C THR A 200 14.10 5.56 7.00
N GLY A 201 13.68 6.61 7.69
CA GLY A 201 14.47 7.84 7.90
C GLY A 201 14.25 8.45 9.28
N MET A 202 15.03 9.49 9.56
CA MET A 202 15.02 10.24 10.81
C MET A 202 15.32 11.70 10.53
N ALA A 203 14.76 12.58 11.36
CA ALA A 203 15.16 13.98 11.43
C ALA A 203 15.43 14.37 12.89
N ILE A 204 16.53 15.09 13.12
CA ILE A 204 16.92 15.60 14.43
C ILE A 204 16.61 17.09 14.50
N ASP A 205 16.02 17.52 15.61
CA ASP A 205 15.94 18.93 15.96
C ASP A 205 17.29 19.35 16.57
N ILE A 206 18.01 20.24 15.89
CA ILE A 206 19.37 20.64 16.30
C ILE A 206 19.40 21.47 17.59
N ARG A 207 18.28 22.11 17.97
CA ARG A 207 18.20 22.95 19.18
C ARG A 207 18.00 22.09 20.41
N THR A 208 17.10 21.11 20.32
CA THR A 208 16.79 20.18 21.41
C THR A 208 17.68 18.93 21.41
N ARG A 209 18.38 18.67 20.30
CA ARG A 209 19.19 17.47 20.04
C ARG A 209 18.39 16.17 20.13
N LYS A 210 17.09 16.25 19.87
CA LYS A 210 16.14 15.12 19.95
C LYS A 210 15.54 14.81 18.59
N PRO A 211 15.03 13.58 18.39
CA PRO A 211 14.24 13.27 17.20
C PRO A 211 13.04 14.19 17.05
N LYS A 212 12.77 14.66 15.83
CA LYS A 212 11.59 15.48 15.52
C LYS A 212 10.28 14.69 15.58
N LEU A 213 10.35 13.39 15.31
CA LEU A 213 9.22 12.47 15.45
C LEU A 213 9.19 11.87 16.86
N ALA A 214 8.00 11.80 17.46
CA ALA A 214 7.83 11.13 18.75
C ALA A 214 8.19 9.64 18.70
N ASN A 215 8.05 9.02 17.52
CA ASN A 215 8.42 7.63 17.25
C ASN A 215 9.92 7.46 16.90
N ILE A 216 10.76 8.48 17.07
CA ILE A 216 12.20 8.49 16.77
C ILE A 216 12.49 8.42 15.26
N THR A 217 12.08 7.36 14.59
CA THR A 217 12.16 7.18 13.14
C THR A 217 10.77 7.22 12.50
N GLY A 218 10.75 7.40 11.18
CA GLY A 218 9.54 7.37 10.37
C GLY A 218 9.81 6.93 8.94
N GLY A 219 8.73 6.72 8.20
CA GLY A 219 8.77 6.41 6.77
C GLY A 219 8.92 7.66 5.93
N LEU A 220 10.01 7.75 5.17
CA LEU A 220 10.28 8.73 4.13
C LEU A 220 9.47 8.42 2.87
N SER A 221 8.77 9.43 2.38
CA SER A 221 8.02 9.44 1.12
C SER A 221 8.20 10.77 0.40
N GLY A 222 7.60 10.89 -0.79
CA GLY A 222 7.68 12.07 -1.65
C GLY A 222 8.69 11.91 -2.79
N PRO A 223 8.88 12.95 -3.63
CA PRO A 223 9.79 12.91 -4.78
C PRO A 223 11.20 12.40 -4.45
N ALA A 224 11.70 12.65 -3.24
CA ALA A 224 12.99 12.18 -2.75
C ALA A 224 13.22 10.66 -2.89
N VAL A 225 12.16 9.84 -2.85
CA VAL A 225 12.29 8.37 -2.96
C VAL A 225 12.10 7.84 -4.38
N ARG A 226 11.72 8.68 -5.36
CA ARG A 226 11.37 8.22 -6.70
C ARG A 226 12.50 7.46 -7.41
N PRO A 227 13.78 7.91 -7.40
CA PRO A 227 14.86 7.17 -8.06
C PRO A 227 15.06 5.76 -7.48
N VAL A 228 14.82 5.60 -6.17
CA VAL A 228 14.87 4.28 -5.51
C VAL A 228 13.69 3.42 -5.94
N ALA A 229 12.49 4.01 -5.98
CA ALA A 229 11.27 3.32 -6.37
C ALA A 229 11.32 2.81 -7.82
N VAL A 230 11.72 3.65 -8.78
CA VAL A 230 11.85 3.29 -10.20
C VAL A 230 12.86 2.15 -10.38
N ARG A 231 14.04 2.23 -9.75
CA ARG A 231 15.03 1.13 -9.76
C ARG A 231 14.43 -0.17 -9.23
N MET A 232 13.76 -0.14 -8.08
CA MET A 232 13.18 -1.35 -7.47
C MET A 232 12.04 -1.95 -8.31
N VAL A 233 11.20 -1.11 -8.93
CA VAL A 233 10.16 -1.57 -9.85
C VAL A 233 10.78 -2.24 -11.07
N TRP A 234 11.84 -1.65 -11.64
CA TRP A 234 12.59 -2.25 -12.74
C TRP A 234 13.20 -3.60 -12.35
N GLU A 235 13.85 -3.70 -11.19
CA GLU A 235 14.43 -4.95 -10.65
C GLU A 235 13.36 -6.04 -10.44
N CYS A 236 12.19 -5.68 -9.91
CA CYS A 236 11.07 -6.60 -9.78
C CYS A 236 10.51 -7.02 -11.14
N SER A 237 10.43 -6.10 -12.12
CA SER A 237 9.90 -6.39 -13.47
C SER A 237 10.71 -7.45 -14.22
N LYS A 238 11.97 -7.67 -13.83
CA LYS A 238 12.85 -8.72 -14.37
C LYS A 238 12.76 -10.03 -13.59
N ALA A 239 12.18 -10.00 -12.40
CA ALA A 239 12.20 -11.09 -11.45
C ALA A 239 10.88 -11.87 -11.37
N VAL A 240 9.75 -11.22 -11.67
CA VAL A 240 8.41 -11.81 -11.58
C VAL A 240 7.62 -11.67 -12.88
N ASN A 241 6.60 -12.52 -13.06
CA ASN A 241 5.69 -12.48 -14.21
C ASN A 241 4.33 -11.85 -13.86
N ILE A 242 4.00 -11.74 -12.57
CA ILE A 242 2.80 -11.04 -12.10
C ILE A 242 2.88 -9.50 -12.28
N PRO A 243 1.73 -8.81 -12.42
CA PRO A 243 1.70 -7.34 -12.50
C PRO A 243 2.35 -6.64 -11.30
N ILE A 244 2.93 -5.48 -11.59
CA ILE A 244 3.58 -4.61 -10.62
C ILE A 244 2.86 -3.26 -10.56
N ILE A 245 2.50 -2.83 -9.36
CA ILE A 245 1.95 -1.49 -9.10
C ILE A 245 3.08 -0.62 -8.53
N GLY A 246 3.64 0.23 -9.39
CA GLY A 246 4.67 1.19 -9.01
C GLY A 246 4.13 2.40 -8.24
N MET A 247 4.79 2.77 -7.14
CA MET A 247 4.51 3.99 -6.38
C MET A 247 5.76 4.50 -5.66
N GLY A 248 5.81 5.82 -5.45
CA GLY A 248 6.87 6.49 -4.71
C GLY A 248 7.33 7.76 -5.41
N GLY A 249 6.90 8.92 -4.90
CA GLY A 249 7.36 10.23 -5.40
C GLY A 249 6.82 10.66 -6.77
N ILE A 250 5.70 10.08 -7.21
CA ILE A 250 4.98 10.49 -8.43
C ILE A 250 4.20 11.77 -8.12
N ILE A 251 4.50 12.86 -8.83
CA ILE A 251 3.79 14.14 -8.72
C ILE A 251 3.31 14.68 -10.09
N SER A 252 3.72 14.05 -11.18
CA SER A 252 3.37 14.42 -12.56
C SER A 252 3.07 13.20 -13.43
N ALA A 253 2.61 13.45 -14.66
CA ALA A 253 2.38 12.38 -15.64
C ALA A 253 3.70 11.80 -16.17
N GLU A 254 4.71 12.65 -16.33
CA GLU A 254 6.08 12.28 -16.71
C GLU A 254 6.67 11.31 -15.69
N ASP A 255 6.52 11.60 -14.40
CA ASP A 255 6.96 10.70 -13.34
C ASP A 255 6.22 9.35 -13.41
N ALA A 256 4.93 9.36 -13.73
CA ALA A 256 4.15 8.12 -13.85
C ALA A 256 4.56 7.28 -15.06
N LEU A 257 5.10 7.89 -16.12
CA LEU A 257 5.64 7.20 -17.29
C LEU A 257 7.04 6.61 -17.05
N GLU A 258 7.75 7.04 -16.00
CA GLU A 258 9.00 6.39 -15.57
C GLU A 258 8.78 4.99 -14.97
N PHE A 259 7.56 4.69 -14.51
CA PHE A 259 7.15 3.41 -13.90
C PHE A 259 6.52 2.45 -14.90
#